data_AF-A0A2E2Z3E8-F1
#
_entry.id   AF-A0A2E2Z3E8-F1
#
_cell.length_a   1.000
_cell.length_b   1.000
_cell.length_c   1.000
_cell.angle_alpha   90.00
_cell.angle_beta   90.00
_cell.angle_gamma   90.00
#
_symmetry.space_group_name_H-M   'P 1'
#
loop_
_entity.id
_entity.type
_entity.pdbx_description
1 polymer ?
#
loop_
_entity_poly.entity_id
_entity_poly.type
_entity_poly.pdbx_seq_one_letter_code
_entity_poly.pdbx_strand_id
1 'polypeptide(L)'
;MVGLDNTNQYIDWWHEALPGSGEGFAHEGTLTSMIMRPSITLGLSNYWNLTIIQDIGIRSMKWEGDNFTIHHRDEGSHTDFSNANGGLLGDSRVIARYLIVNDGKGPGKRWFIGTGLILPSRNTLTSDPFFLNNEEKDEHRHFSISEGVHKGVLEMQLFIKRMTTPVFIGGTLSAILPLKESEYGFQASESYNLSVVAFSKLIPAIKGSAGANLVVVHTTESYWNGKEAPNSRATVVTAGFGFLWNMK
;
A
#
# COMPACT_ATOMS: atom_id res chain seq x y z
N MET A 1 -3.28 11.81 18.56
CA MET A 1 -3.21 12.45 17.24
C MET A 1 -4.13 11.69 16.31
N VAL A 2 -4.96 12.40 15.55
CA VAL A 2 -5.78 11.79 14.48
C VAL A 2 -5.14 12.16 13.16
N GLY A 3 -5.04 11.18 12.25
CA GLY A 3 -4.57 11.37 10.89
C GLY A 3 -5.59 10.82 9.91
N LEU A 4 -5.52 11.32 8.68
CA LEU A 4 -6.25 10.77 7.54
C LEU A 4 -5.34 10.90 6.33
N ASP A 5 -4.90 9.77 5.80
CA ASP A 5 -4.22 9.74 4.50
C ASP A 5 -5.22 9.31 3.43
N ASN A 6 -5.13 9.90 2.24
CA ASN A 6 -5.89 9.50 1.08
C ASN A 6 -4.92 9.24 -0.08
N THR A 7 -5.05 8.07 -0.71
CA THR A 7 -4.30 7.69 -1.91
C THR A 7 -5.30 7.43 -3.03
N ASN A 8 -5.20 8.22 -4.09
CA ASN A 8 -5.94 8.00 -5.34
C ASN A 8 -4.93 7.63 -6.41
N GLN A 9 -5.16 6.50 -7.06
CA GLN A 9 -4.32 5.99 -8.14
C GLN A 9 -5.20 5.76 -9.36
N TYR A 10 -4.67 6.15 -10.52
CA TYR A 10 -5.24 5.84 -11.82
C TYR A 10 -4.11 5.24 -12.66
N ILE A 11 -4.34 4.04 -13.18
CA ILE A 11 -3.42 3.33 -14.07
C ILE A 11 -4.16 3.10 -15.37
N ASP A 12 -3.54 3.50 -16.47
CA ASP A 12 -3.89 3.10 -17.82
C ASP A 12 -2.96 1.93 -18.18
N TRP A 13 -3.53 0.80 -18.58
CA TRP A 13 -2.77 -0.41 -18.86
C TRP A 13 -3.18 -1.03 -20.19
N TRP A 14 -2.19 -1.55 -20.90
CA TRP A 14 -2.36 -2.19 -22.20
C TRP A 14 -1.30 -3.28 -22.37
N HIS A 15 -1.65 -4.39 -23.02
CA HIS A 15 -0.69 -5.32 -23.60
C HIS A 15 -1.23 -6.00 -24.87
N GLU A 16 -0.32 -6.44 -25.74
CA GLU A 16 -0.67 -7.22 -26.92
C GLU A 16 -1.16 -8.64 -26.55
N ALA A 17 -1.70 -9.36 -27.54
CA ALA A 17 -2.09 -10.76 -27.37
C ALA A 17 -0.92 -11.60 -26.83
N LEU A 18 -1.14 -12.30 -25.71
CA LEU A 18 -0.11 -13.14 -25.11
C LEU A 18 0.06 -14.43 -25.90
N PRO A 19 1.28 -14.78 -26.36
CA PRO A 19 1.50 -16.05 -27.06
C PRO A 19 1.04 -17.25 -26.23
N GLY A 20 0.17 -18.07 -26.79
CA GLY A 20 -0.33 -19.27 -26.12
C GLY A 20 -1.49 -19.07 -25.13
N SER A 21 -2.04 -17.85 -24.99
CA SER A 21 -3.24 -17.61 -24.17
C SER A 21 -4.53 -18.16 -24.79
N GLY A 22 -4.54 -18.37 -26.12
CA GLY A 22 -5.75 -18.66 -26.90
C GLY A 22 -6.55 -17.41 -27.29
N GLU A 23 -6.10 -16.22 -26.88
CA GLU A 23 -6.76 -14.94 -27.12
C GLU A 23 -5.94 -14.12 -28.12
N GLY A 24 -6.51 -13.88 -29.30
CA GLY A 24 -5.83 -13.24 -30.44
C GLY A 24 -5.96 -11.72 -30.50
N PHE A 25 -6.28 -11.05 -29.39
CA PHE A 25 -6.56 -9.61 -29.35
C PHE A 25 -5.80 -8.90 -28.22
N ALA A 26 -5.63 -7.59 -28.37
CA ALA A 26 -4.98 -6.75 -27.36
C ALA A 26 -5.88 -6.56 -26.14
N HIS A 27 -5.24 -6.42 -24.98
CA HIS A 27 -5.91 -6.21 -23.71
C HIS A 27 -5.65 -4.81 -23.21
N GLU A 28 -6.70 -4.12 -22.81
CA GLU A 28 -6.59 -2.75 -22.36
C GLU A 28 -7.68 -2.38 -21.38
N GLY A 29 -7.35 -1.45 -20.51
CA GLY A 29 -8.28 -0.92 -19.56
C GLY A 29 -7.66 0.05 -18.60
N THR A 30 -8.44 0.39 -17.59
CA THR A 30 -8.01 1.30 -16.53
C THR A 30 -8.16 0.62 -15.18
N LEU A 31 -7.26 0.94 -14.25
CA LEU A 31 -7.35 0.54 -12.85
C LEU A 31 -7.36 1.79 -11.98
N THR A 32 -8.49 2.03 -11.31
CA THR A 32 -8.64 3.14 -10.38
C THR A 32 -8.68 2.60 -8.95
N SER A 33 -7.88 3.19 -8.06
CA SER A 33 -7.93 2.91 -6.62
C SER A 33 -8.17 4.19 -5.84
N MET A 34 -9.10 4.17 -4.90
CA MET A 34 -9.36 5.26 -3.95
C MET A 34 -9.31 4.66 -2.56
N ILE A 35 -8.26 4.94 -1.80
CA ILE A 35 -8.01 4.34 -0.48
C ILE A 35 -7.77 5.45 0.54
N MET A 36 -8.63 5.47 1.55
CA MET A 36 -8.49 6.30 2.75
C MET A 36 -7.93 5.47 3.89
N ARG A 37 -7.07 6.10 4.70
CA ARG A 37 -6.45 5.50 5.88
C ARG A 37 -6.61 6.43 7.08
N PRO A 38 -7.78 6.46 7.72
CA PRO A 38 -7.91 7.07 9.03
C PRO A 38 -6.95 6.40 10.01
N SER A 39 -6.32 7.21 10.86
CA SER A 39 -5.41 6.73 11.89
C SER A 39 -5.58 7.45 13.22
N ILE A 40 -5.35 6.72 14.30
CA ILE A 40 -5.31 7.25 15.66
C ILE A 40 -3.98 6.84 16.28
N THR A 41 -3.20 7.83 16.73
CA THR A 41 -1.96 7.62 17.49
C THR A 41 -2.15 8.08 18.93
N LEU A 42 -1.93 7.15 19.86
CA LEU A 42 -1.98 7.33 21.31
C LEU A 42 -0.55 7.34 21.86
N GLY A 43 -0.19 8.38 22.61
CA GLY A 43 1.05 8.38 23.39
C GLY A 43 0.83 7.61 24.69
N LEU A 44 1.41 6.43 24.80
CA LEU A 44 1.31 5.60 26.02
C LEU A 44 2.28 6.07 27.11
N SER A 45 3.39 6.69 26.70
CA SER A 45 4.35 7.36 27.58
C SER A 45 5.12 8.43 26.81
N ASN A 46 6.14 9.03 27.43
CA ASN A 46 7.07 9.92 26.74
C ASN A 46 7.91 9.23 25.65
N TYR A 47 7.94 7.89 25.63
CA TYR A 47 8.75 7.11 24.72
C TYR A 47 7.95 6.21 23.79
N TRP A 48 6.80 5.72 24.24
CA TRP A 48 5.96 4.79 23.49
C TRP A 48 4.76 5.49 22.88
N ASN A 49 4.53 5.24 21.60
CA ASN A 49 3.27 5.52 20.94
C ASN A 49 2.70 4.25 20.30
N LEU A 50 1.37 4.19 20.24
CA LEU A 50 0.60 3.16 19.57
C LEU A 50 -0.26 3.82 18.50
N THR A 51 -0.12 3.37 17.26
CA THR A 51 -0.89 3.84 16.11
C THR A 51 -1.80 2.72 15.61
N ILE A 52 -3.07 3.03 15.43
CA ILE A 52 -4.06 2.17 14.78
C ILE A 52 -4.45 2.82 13.46
N ILE A 53 -4.49 2.04 12.38
CA ILE A 53 -4.81 2.47 11.01
C ILE A 53 -5.85 1.49 10.44
N GLN A 54 -6.81 1.99 9.67
CA GLN A 54 -7.75 1.15 8.92
C GLN A 54 -7.74 1.56 7.46
N ASP A 55 -7.49 0.63 6.55
CA ASP A 55 -7.64 0.87 5.11
C ASP A 55 -9.13 0.79 4.74
N ILE A 56 -9.65 1.81 4.07
CA ILE A 56 -11.04 1.87 3.58
C ILE A 56 -11.02 2.38 2.16
N GLY A 57 -11.59 1.65 1.22
CA GLY A 57 -11.54 2.09 -0.17
C GLY A 57 -12.13 1.12 -1.17
N ILE A 58 -11.93 1.48 -2.43
CA ILE A 58 -12.31 0.68 -3.58
C ILE A 58 -11.13 0.61 -4.54
N ARG A 59 -11.02 -0.52 -5.20
CA ARG A 59 -10.27 -0.69 -6.44
C ARG A 59 -11.26 -1.13 -7.51
N SER A 60 -11.18 -0.53 -8.68
CA SER A 60 -12.04 -0.86 -9.81
C SER A 60 -11.20 -0.92 -11.08
N MET A 61 -11.37 -1.99 -11.83
CA MET A 61 -10.86 -2.13 -13.19
C MET A 61 -12.02 -1.90 -14.15
N LYS A 62 -11.78 -1.09 -15.18
CA LYS A 62 -12.68 -0.94 -16.31
C LYS A 62 -12.00 -1.55 -17.53
N TRP A 63 -12.67 -2.49 -18.19
CA TRP A 63 -12.21 -3.08 -19.44
C TRP A 63 -12.60 -2.18 -20.60
N GLU A 64 -11.66 -1.88 -21.49
CA GLU A 64 -11.90 -0.96 -22.61
C GLU A 64 -11.73 -1.61 -23.99
N GLY A 65 -11.33 -2.89 -24.04
CA GLY A 65 -11.25 -3.65 -25.28
C GLY A 65 -12.61 -4.05 -25.87
N ASP A 66 -12.64 -4.33 -27.17
CA ASP A 66 -13.87 -4.65 -27.91
C ASP A 66 -14.45 -6.05 -27.60
N ASN A 67 -13.63 -6.97 -27.09
CA ASN A 67 -14.05 -8.35 -26.81
C ASN A 67 -14.40 -8.51 -25.33
N PHE A 68 -15.69 -8.74 -25.05
CA PHE A 68 -16.17 -8.99 -23.70
C PHE A 68 -16.39 -10.49 -23.47
N THR A 69 -15.84 -11.00 -22.37
CA THR A 69 -15.97 -12.40 -21.98
C THR A 69 -16.16 -12.50 -20.46
N ILE A 70 -16.26 -13.73 -19.94
CA ILE A 70 -16.20 -13.96 -18.49
C ILE A 70 -14.87 -13.51 -17.86
N HIS A 71 -13.80 -13.34 -18.64
CA HIS A 71 -12.48 -12.87 -18.19
C HIS A 71 -12.23 -11.38 -18.53
N HIS A 72 -12.87 -10.86 -19.58
CA HIS A 72 -12.70 -9.49 -20.08
C HIS A 72 -13.92 -8.63 -19.77
N ARG A 73 -13.94 -8.04 -18.57
CA ARG A 73 -15.07 -7.27 -18.04
C ARG A 73 -14.63 -6.28 -16.97
N ASP A 74 -15.54 -5.40 -16.58
CA ASP A 74 -15.34 -4.52 -15.44
C ASP A 74 -15.34 -5.31 -14.13
N GLU A 75 -14.40 -4.98 -13.24
CA GLU A 75 -14.25 -5.62 -11.94
C GLU A 75 -14.15 -4.56 -10.83
N GLY A 76 -14.73 -4.83 -9.65
CA GLY A 76 -14.66 -3.92 -8.51
C GLY A 76 -14.51 -4.67 -7.20
N SER A 77 -13.58 -4.24 -6.35
CA SER A 77 -13.28 -4.91 -5.06
C SER A 77 -14.42 -4.84 -4.04
N HIS A 78 -15.45 -4.03 -4.30
CA HIS A 78 -16.49 -3.67 -3.34
C HIS A 78 -17.75 -4.56 -3.40
N THR A 79 -17.86 -5.42 -4.41
CA THR A 79 -18.97 -6.39 -4.57
C THR A 79 -18.46 -7.82 -4.44
N ASP A 80 -19.30 -8.77 -4.06
CA ASP A 80 -18.91 -10.19 -4.06
C ASP A 80 -18.67 -10.72 -5.48
N PHE A 81 -17.91 -11.80 -5.58
CA PHE A 81 -17.68 -12.56 -6.80
C PHE A 81 -17.50 -14.05 -6.48
N SER A 82 -17.55 -14.91 -7.49
CA SER A 82 -17.38 -16.37 -7.34
C SER A 82 -16.14 -16.75 -6.49
N ASN A 83 -15.03 -16.05 -6.71
CA ASN A 83 -13.77 -16.23 -5.99
C ASN A 83 -13.38 -15.05 -5.10
N ALA A 84 -14.32 -14.19 -4.69
CA ALA A 84 -13.97 -13.01 -3.91
C ALA A 84 -15.09 -12.57 -2.96
N ASN A 85 -14.73 -12.32 -1.71
CA ASN A 85 -15.58 -11.58 -0.78
C ASN A 85 -15.36 -10.08 -1.02
N GLY A 86 -16.42 -9.35 -1.33
CA GLY A 86 -16.38 -7.93 -1.63
C GLY A 86 -16.54 -7.05 -0.40
N GLY A 87 -16.02 -5.83 -0.49
CA GLY A 87 -16.37 -4.77 0.45
C GLY A 87 -15.38 -3.61 0.46
N LEU A 88 -15.65 -2.65 1.35
CA LEU A 88 -14.87 -1.41 1.43
C LEU A 88 -13.70 -1.48 2.40
N LEU A 89 -13.73 -2.39 3.38
CA LEU A 89 -12.69 -2.50 4.39
C LEU A 89 -11.51 -3.30 3.86
N GLY A 90 -10.32 -2.70 3.84
CA GLY A 90 -9.04 -3.36 3.66
C GLY A 90 -8.40 -3.73 4.99
N ASP A 91 -7.08 -3.86 4.99
CA ASP A 91 -6.31 -4.26 6.17
C ASP A 91 -6.38 -3.23 7.31
N SER A 92 -6.42 -3.71 8.56
CA SER A 92 -6.17 -2.89 9.75
C SER A 92 -4.70 -3.02 10.16
N ARG A 93 -4.11 -1.96 10.72
CA ARG A 93 -2.72 -1.97 11.22
C ARG A 93 -2.66 -1.49 12.64
N VAL A 94 -1.86 -2.16 13.47
CA VAL A 94 -1.53 -1.74 14.83
C VAL A 94 -0.02 -1.69 14.95
N ILE A 95 0.54 -0.51 15.21
CA ILE A 95 1.98 -0.27 15.20
C ILE A 95 2.39 0.41 16.50
N ALA A 96 3.31 -0.20 17.22
CA ALA A 96 3.94 0.38 18.41
C ALA A 96 5.31 0.94 18.03
N ARG A 97 5.59 2.18 18.41
CA ARG A 97 6.90 2.83 18.18
C ARG A 97 7.51 3.29 19.49
N TYR A 98 8.80 3.02 19.62
CA TYR A 98 9.65 3.48 20.71
C TYR A 98 10.58 4.58 20.22
N LEU A 99 10.62 5.69 20.96
CA LEU A 99 11.50 6.83 20.74
C LEU A 99 12.86 6.59 21.40
N ILE A 100 13.88 6.32 20.59
CA ILE A 100 15.25 6.06 21.06
C ILE A 100 15.98 7.37 21.35
N VAL A 101 15.91 8.33 20.43
CA VAL A 101 16.57 9.64 20.56
C VAL A 101 15.54 10.73 20.47
N ASN A 102 15.59 11.68 21.40
CA ASN A 102 14.72 12.84 21.42
C ASN A 102 15.46 14.10 21.89
N ASP A 103 15.89 14.94 20.95
CA ASP A 103 16.55 16.21 21.26
C ASP A 103 15.58 17.34 21.71
N GLY A 104 14.35 16.98 22.13
CA GLY A 104 13.41 17.91 22.78
C GLY A 104 12.55 18.73 21.82
N LYS A 105 12.27 20.00 22.11
CA LYS A 105 11.36 20.86 21.31
C LYS A 105 12.06 21.63 20.18
N GLY A 106 13.39 21.69 20.20
CA GLY A 106 14.22 22.46 19.28
C GLY A 106 14.71 21.69 18.04
N PRO A 107 15.67 22.26 17.29
CA PRO A 107 16.50 21.51 16.36
C PRO A 107 17.08 20.26 16.99
N GLY A 108 17.30 19.23 16.19
CA GLY A 108 17.88 17.97 16.62
C GLY A 108 17.21 16.76 15.99
N LYS A 109 17.61 15.59 16.45
CA LYS A 109 17.23 14.29 15.90
C LYS A 109 16.07 13.70 16.69
N ARG A 110 15.22 12.96 15.98
CA ARG A 110 14.28 11.99 16.54
C ARG A 110 14.49 10.68 15.84
N TRP A 111 14.78 9.64 16.60
CA TRP A 111 14.97 8.29 16.09
C TRP A 111 13.97 7.36 16.75
N PHE A 112 13.20 6.65 15.93
CA PHE A 112 12.22 5.67 16.37
C PHE A 112 12.57 4.30 15.80
N ILE A 113 12.26 3.27 16.57
CA ILE A 113 12.04 1.91 16.08
C ILE A 113 10.59 1.56 16.33
N GLY A 114 10.02 0.75 15.45
CA GLY A 114 8.65 0.29 15.60
C GLY A 114 8.46 -1.14 15.15
N THR A 115 7.42 -1.75 15.69
CA THR A 115 6.93 -3.04 15.26
C THR A 115 5.41 -3.04 15.28
N GLY A 116 4.78 -3.91 14.51
CA GLY A 116 3.34 -3.96 14.44
C GLY A 116 2.80 -5.20 13.75
N LEU A 117 1.48 -5.24 13.68
CA LEU A 117 0.72 -6.27 12.99
C LEU A 117 -0.22 -5.63 11.97
N ILE A 118 -0.39 -6.31 10.84
CA ILE A 118 -1.40 -6.05 9.84
C ILE A 118 -2.40 -7.20 9.90
N LEU A 119 -3.66 -6.85 10.13
CA LEU A 119 -4.78 -7.78 10.24
C LEU A 119 -5.62 -7.63 8.96
N PRO A 120 -5.78 -8.69 8.17
CA PRO A 120 -6.55 -8.62 6.94
C PRO A 120 -8.04 -8.47 7.26
N SER A 121 -8.77 -7.82 6.36
CA SER A 121 -10.23 -7.91 6.38
C SER A 121 -10.69 -9.22 5.73
N ARG A 122 -12.00 -9.47 5.77
CA ARG A 122 -12.61 -10.60 5.05
C ARG A 122 -12.74 -10.35 3.55
N ASN A 123 -12.51 -9.11 3.09
CA ASN A 123 -12.75 -8.69 1.71
C ASN A 123 -11.54 -9.04 0.84
N THR A 124 -11.40 -10.33 0.55
CA THR A 124 -10.22 -10.93 -0.07
C THR A 124 -10.60 -11.91 -1.19
N LEU A 125 -9.60 -12.37 -1.94
CA LEU A 125 -9.79 -13.46 -2.91
C LEU A 125 -9.87 -14.79 -2.16
N THR A 126 -10.79 -15.65 -2.59
CA THR A 126 -11.10 -16.94 -1.95
C THR A 126 -10.56 -18.14 -2.74
N SER A 127 -9.94 -17.91 -3.90
CA SER A 127 -9.21 -18.91 -4.67
C SER A 127 -8.18 -18.27 -5.59
N ASP A 128 -7.27 -19.09 -6.14
CA ASP A 128 -6.27 -18.69 -7.12
C ASP A 128 -6.92 -18.14 -8.40
N PRO A 129 -6.74 -16.85 -8.75
CA PRO A 129 -7.30 -16.29 -9.97
C PRO A 129 -6.53 -16.66 -11.23
N PHE A 130 -5.37 -17.31 -11.10
CA PHE A 130 -4.48 -17.63 -12.22
C PHE A 130 -4.58 -19.10 -12.66
N PHE A 131 -5.35 -19.93 -11.96
CA PHE A 131 -5.55 -21.36 -12.26
C PHE A 131 -4.22 -22.12 -12.41
N LEU A 132 -3.24 -21.85 -11.54
CA LEU A 132 -1.87 -22.36 -11.64
C LEU A 132 -1.79 -23.90 -11.53
N ASN A 133 -2.87 -24.54 -11.06
CA ASN A 133 -3.00 -25.98 -10.94
C ASN A 133 -3.62 -26.67 -12.17
N ASN A 134 -3.72 -25.98 -13.31
CA ASN A 134 -4.39 -26.49 -14.52
C ASN A 134 -5.86 -26.85 -14.25
N GLU A 135 -6.49 -26.10 -13.35
CA GLU A 135 -7.92 -26.14 -13.11
C GLU A 135 -8.65 -25.55 -14.33
N GLU A 136 -9.90 -25.96 -14.55
CA GLU A 136 -10.72 -25.37 -15.59
C GLU A 136 -10.93 -23.88 -15.29
N LYS A 137 -10.75 -23.03 -16.29
CA LYS A 137 -10.92 -21.59 -16.14
C LYS A 137 -12.39 -21.28 -15.96
N ASP A 138 -12.74 -20.78 -14.79
CA ASP A 138 -14.07 -20.29 -14.46
C ASP A 138 -14.08 -18.75 -14.29
N GLU A 139 -15.27 -18.19 -14.11
CA GLU A 139 -15.41 -16.80 -13.69
C GLU A 139 -14.58 -16.53 -12.42
N HIS A 140 -13.71 -15.53 -12.48
CA HIS A 140 -12.86 -15.11 -11.37
C HIS A 140 -12.58 -13.60 -11.41
N ARG A 141 -12.16 -13.05 -10.28
CA ARG A 141 -11.66 -11.68 -10.09
C ARG A 141 -10.18 -11.71 -9.78
N HIS A 142 -9.46 -10.71 -10.26
CA HIS A 142 -7.99 -10.65 -10.19
C HIS A 142 -7.42 -9.92 -8.96
N PHE A 143 -8.22 -9.11 -8.30
CA PHE A 143 -7.77 -8.30 -7.16
C PHE A 143 -8.84 -8.16 -6.09
N SER A 144 -8.39 -7.82 -4.89
CA SER A 144 -9.24 -7.50 -3.74
C SER A 144 -8.64 -6.32 -2.96
N ILE A 145 -9.38 -5.81 -1.99
CA ILE A 145 -8.93 -4.68 -1.15
C ILE A 145 -8.01 -5.16 -0.01
N SER A 146 -8.08 -6.44 0.36
CA SER A 146 -7.21 -7.10 1.35
C SER A 146 -6.64 -8.39 0.79
N GLU A 147 -5.36 -8.65 1.05
CA GLU A 147 -4.70 -9.89 0.63
C GLU A 147 -5.07 -11.11 1.50
N GLY A 148 -5.89 -10.95 2.54
CA GLY A 148 -6.31 -12.07 3.40
C GLY A 148 -5.21 -12.62 4.31
N VAL A 149 -4.04 -11.98 4.33
CA VAL A 149 -2.83 -12.44 5.01
C VAL A 149 -2.51 -11.59 6.24
N HIS A 150 -2.22 -12.25 7.36
CA HIS A 150 -1.69 -11.56 8.55
C HIS A 150 -0.21 -11.27 8.34
N LYS A 151 0.22 -10.04 8.64
CA LYS A 151 1.61 -9.61 8.40
C LYS A 151 2.22 -8.96 9.64
N GLY A 152 3.52 -9.12 9.81
CA GLY A 152 4.33 -8.39 10.77
C GLY A 152 4.91 -7.14 10.14
N VAL A 153 5.12 -6.10 10.94
CA VAL A 153 5.78 -4.86 10.54
C VAL A 153 7.00 -4.65 11.40
N LEU A 154 8.11 -4.29 10.77
CA LEU A 154 9.31 -3.75 11.41
C LEU A 154 9.60 -2.41 10.76
N GLU A 155 9.87 -1.37 11.54
CA GLU A 155 10.23 -0.06 11.00
C GLU A 155 11.30 0.66 11.82
N MET A 156 12.01 1.53 11.13
CA MET A 156 12.94 2.48 11.70
C MET A 156 12.66 3.85 11.08
N GLN A 157 12.58 4.90 11.90
CA GLN A 157 12.33 6.27 11.44
C GLN A 157 13.36 7.23 11.98
N LEU A 158 13.98 8.04 11.13
CA LEU A 158 14.95 9.06 11.54
C LEU A 158 14.52 10.41 10.97
N PHE A 159 14.31 11.38 11.86
CA PHE A 159 13.97 12.75 11.50
C PHE A 159 14.93 13.74 12.13
N ILE A 160 15.36 14.73 11.35
CA ILE A 160 16.29 15.78 11.73
C ILE A 160 15.62 17.11 11.46
N LYS A 161 15.43 17.89 12.53
CA LYS A 161 15.02 19.29 12.45
C LYS A 161 16.25 20.19 12.59
N ARG A 162 16.40 21.19 11.73
CA ARG A 162 17.52 22.15 11.77
C ARG A 162 17.05 23.56 11.40
N MET A 163 17.93 24.55 11.62
CA MET A 163 17.64 25.96 11.35
C MET A 163 17.97 26.39 9.91
N THR A 164 18.55 25.50 9.10
CA THR A 164 18.93 25.73 7.70
C THR A 164 18.08 24.90 6.75
N THR A 165 17.86 25.35 5.52
CA THR A 165 17.05 24.63 4.53
C THR A 165 17.78 23.37 3.99
N PRO A 166 17.09 22.22 3.81
CA PRO A 166 15.76 21.88 4.33
C PRO A 166 15.72 21.85 5.86
N VAL A 167 14.73 22.52 6.47
CA VAL A 167 14.59 22.66 7.93
C VAL A 167 14.12 21.37 8.60
N PHE A 168 13.52 20.48 7.81
CA PHE A 168 13.15 19.14 8.21
C PHE A 168 13.60 18.17 7.14
N ILE A 169 14.33 17.14 7.53
CA ILE A 169 14.69 16.02 6.67
C ILE A 169 14.52 14.75 7.47
N GLY A 170 14.03 13.69 6.85
CA GLY A 170 14.01 12.40 7.49
C GLY A 170 13.46 11.33 6.59
N GLY A 171 13.24 10.16 7.17
CA GLY A 171 12.74 9.03 6.43
C GLY A 171 12.43 7.85 7.31
N THR A 172 11.81 6.88 6.67
CA THR A 172 11.38 5.60 7.24
C THR A 172 11.93 4.48 6.39
N LEU A 173 12.52 3.48 7.04
CA LEU A 173 12.78 2.17 6.47
C LEU A 173 11.83 1.18 7.14
N SER A 174 11.16 0.33 6.38
CA SER A 174 10.29 -0.70 6.95
C SER A 174 10.31 -1.99 6.15
N ALA A 175 10.05 -3.09 6.86
CA ALA A 175 9.78 -4.41 6.29
C ALA A 175 8.39 -4.86 6.74
N ILE A 176 7.60 -5.36 5.80
CA ILE A 176 6.30 -5.99 6.03
C ILE A 176 6.45 -7.45 5.61
N LEU A 177 6.25 -8.36 6.55
CA LEU A 177 6.54 -9.78 6.38
C LEU A 177 5.25 -10.59 6.56
N PRO A 178 4.85 -11.45 5.61
CA PRO A 178 3.73 -12.36 5.81
C PRO A 178 4.03 -13.31 6.98
N LEU A 179 3.09 -13.45 7.91
CA LEU A 179 3.26 -14.32 9.08
C LEU A 179 2.68 -15.72 8.85
N LYS A 180 1.71 -15.83 7.93
CA LYS A 180 1.05 -17.07 7.52
C LYS A 180 0.41 -16.88 6.15
N GLU A 181 0.13 -17.98 5.48
CA GLU A 181 -0.76 -17.98 4.31
C GLU A 181 -2.18 -17.55 4.71
N SER A 182 -2.94 -17.07 3.72
CA SER A 182 -4.37 -16.85 3.87
C SER A 182 -5.08 -18.20 4.06
N GLU A 183 -6.33 -18.17 4.52
CA GLU A 183 -7.15 -19.38 4.63
C GLU A 183 -7.43 -20.06 3.28
N TYR A 184 -7.16 -19.36 2.17
CA TYR A 184 -7.38 -19.79 0.80
C TYR A 184 -6.07 -20.19 0.08
N GLY A 185 -4.95 -20.28 0.80
CA GLY A 185 -3.67 -20.73 0.26
C GLY A 185 -2.83 -19.64 -0.43
N PHE A 186 -3.15 -18.36 -0.21
CA PHE A 186 -2.33 -17.25 -0.72
C PHE A 186 -1.22 -16.88 0.26
N GLN A 187 0.02 -16.91 -0.20
CA GLN A 187 1.18 -16.36 0.49
C GLN A 187 1.54 -15.00 -0.10
N ALA A 188 1.29 -13.92 0.65
CA ALA A 188 1.64 -12.56 0.20
C ALA A 188 3.17 -12.35 0.11
N SER A 189 3.59 -11.39 -0.70
CA SER A 189 4.98 -10.98 -0.81
C SER A 189 5.52 -10.37 0.49
N GLU A 190 6.83 -10.50 0.71
CA GLU A 190 7.55 -9.59 1.60
C GLU A 190 7.66 -8.22 0.94
N SER A 191 7.53 -7.15 1.72
CA SER A 191 7.63 -5.77 1.22
C SER A 191 8.65 -4.96 2.01
N TYR A 192 9.58 -4.34 1.30
CA TYR A 192 10.62 -3.48 1.84
C TYR A 192 10.41 -2.06 1.33
N ASN A 193 10.21 -1.12 2.26
CA ASN A 193 9.85 0.26 1.93
C ASN A 193 10.89 1.23 2.49
N LEU A 194 11.41 2.09 1.63
CA LEU A 194 12.19 3.28 1.99
C LEU A 194 11.38 4.52 1.62
N SER A 195 11.18 5.42 2.56
CA SER A 195 10.61 6.75 2.31
C SER A 195 11.56 7.79 2.86
N VAL A 196 11.88 8.81 2.06
CA VAL A 196 12.62 9.99 2.50
C VAL A 196 11.86 11.24 2.13
N VAL A 197 11.92 12.24 3.01
CA VAL A 197 11.21 13.52 2.85
C VAL A 197 12.09 14.66 3.33
N ALA A 198 11.99 15.80 2.65
CA ALA A 198 12.62 17.04 3.06
C ALA A 198 11.67 18.22 2.84
N PHE A 199 11.62 19.15 3.80
CA PHE A 199 10.85 20.38 3.71
C PHE A 199 11.72 21.62 3.89
N SER A 200 11.42 22.64 3.12
CA SER A 200 12.01 23.97 3.23
C SER A 200 11.47 24.73 4.45
N LYS A 201 12.10 25.86 4.75
CA LYS A 201 11.51 26.86 5.64
C LYS A 201 10.25 27.46 5.00
N LEU A 202 9.50 28.22 5.80
CA LEU A 202 8.42 29.06 5.30
C LEU A 202 8.87 29.91 4.09
N ILE A 203 8.16 29.77 2.98
CA ILE A 203 8.28 30.56 1.77
C ILE A 203 7.22 31.66 1.85
N PRO A 204 7.61 32.95 2.03
CA PRO A 204 6.67 34.03 2.26
C PRO A 204 5.61 34.19 1.16
N ALA A 205 6.00 34.00 -0.10
CA ALA A 205 5.11 34.16 -1.26
C ALA A 205 3.89 33.22 -1.24
N ILE A 206 4.04 32.01 -0.70
CA ILE A 206 2.96 31.02 -0.61
C ILE A 206 2.45 30.84 0.82
N LYS A 207 3.01 31.57 1.81
CA LYS A 207 2.73 31.42 3.25
C LYS A 207 2.78 29.96 3.72
N GLY A 208 3.68 29.16 3.13
CA GLY A 208 3.78 27.73 3.35
C GLY A 208 5.21 27.24 3.16
N SER A 209 5.47 25.99 3.49
CA SER A 209 6.76 25.33 3.19
C SER A 209 6.59 24.41 1.99
N ALA A 210 7.61 24.29 1.16
CA ALA A 210 7.64 23.33 0.07
C ALA A 210 8.47 22.12 0.49
N GLY A 211 8.16 20.94 -0.02
CA GLY A 211 8.92 19.74 0.23
C GLY A 211 8.95 18.81 -0.95
N ALA A 212 9.87 17.86 -0.87
CA ALA A 212 9.98 16.76 -1.82
C ALA A 212 10.08 15.45 -1.04
N ASN A 213 9.58 14.39 -1.65
CA ASN A 213 9.70 13.03 -1.13
C ASN A 213 10.18 12.07 -2.23
N LEU A 214 10.79 10.98 -1.79
CA LEU A 214 11.10 9.83 -2.61
C LEU A 214 10.69 8.59 -1.81
N VAL A 215 9.91 7.73 -2.43
CA VAL A 215 9.47 6.45 -1.87
C VAL A 215 9.92 5.35 -2.82
N VAL A 216 10.54 4.32 -2.26
CA VAL A 216 10.92 3.09 -2.97
C VAL A 216 10.27 1.93 -2.24
N VAL A 217 9.49 1.16 -2.99
CA VAL A 217 8.84 -0.06 -2.50
C VAL A 217 9.34 -1.21 -3.34
N HIS A 218 9.88 -2.23 -2.69
CA HIS A 218 10.24 -3.49 -3.32
C HIS A 218 9.37 -4.61 -2.73
N THR A 219 8.76 -5.43 -3.59
CA THR A 219 8.04 -6.65 -3.21
C THR A 219 8.75 -7.87 -3.78
N THR A 220 8.81 -8.95 -2.99
CA THR A 220 9.23 -10.27 -3.46
C THR A 220 8.08 -10.96 -4.21
N GLU A 221 8.30 -12.18 -4.65
CA GLU A 221 7.26 -13.06 -5.17
C GLU A 221 6.20 -13.35 -4.10
N SER A 222 4.97 -13.51 -4.57
CA SER A 222 3.85 -14.10 -3.83
C SER A 222 3.49 -15.46 -4.44
N TYR A 223 2.72 -16.27 -3.70
CA TYR A 223 2.42 -17.64 -4.11
C TYR A 223 0.95 -17.99 -3.87
N TRP A 224 0.38 -18.79 -4.74
CA TRP A 224 -0.88 -19.49 -4.53
C TRP A 224 -0.58 -20.99 -4.43
N ASN A 225 -0.92 -21.61 -3.30
CA ASN A 225 -0.75 -23.05 -3.07
C ASN A 225 0.69 -23.54 -3.38
N GLY A 226 1.69 -22.73 -3.02
CA GLY A 226 3.11 -23.00 -3.27
C GLY A 226 3.61 -22.74 -4.71
N LYS A 227 2.75 -22.25 -5.62
CA LYS A 227 3.14 -21.84 -6.97
C LYS A 227 3.23 -20.32 -7.08
N GLU A 228 4.27 -19.83 -7.74
CA GLU A 228 4.52 -18.40 -7.89
C GLU A 228 3.36 -17.71 -8.61
N ALA A 229 2.82 -16.67 -7.99
CA ALA A 229 1.79 -15.83 -8.58
C ALA A 229 2.44 -14.91 -9.64
N PRO A 230 1.88 -14.83 -10.86
CA PRO A 230 2.41 -13.97 -11.92
C PRO A 230 2.51 -12.51 -11.49
N ASN A 231 3.56 -11.81 -11.96
CA ASN A 231 3.76 -10.37 -11.78
C ASN A 231 3.76 -9.88 -10.31
N SER A 232 4.09 -10.75 -9.36
CA SER A 232 4.05 -10.43 -7.92
C SER A 232 5.28 -9.69 -7.39
N ARG A 233 6.45 -9.94 -7.96
CA ARG A 233 7.70 -9.21 -7.66
C ARG A 233 7.74 -7.89 -8.41
N ALA A 234 7.91 -6.77 -7.70
CA ALA A 234 8.01 -5.45 -8.31
C ALA A 234 8.93 -4.51 -7.51
N THR A 235 9.46 -3.50 -8.20
CA THR A 235 10.09 -2.34 -7.57
C THR A 235 9.41 -1.08 -8.10
N VAL A 236 8.81 -0.32 -7.20
CA VAL A 236 8.12 0.94 -7.52
C VAL A 236 8.90 2.09 -6.90
N VAL A 237 9.24 3.08 -7.72
CA VAL A 237 9.87 4.32 -7.28
C VAL A 237 8.87 5.46 -7.50
N THR A 238 8.55 6.19 -6.44
CA THR A 238 7.64 7.34 -6.48
C THR A 238 8.38 8.56 -5.99
N ALA A 239 8.51 9.57 -6.84
CA ALA A 239 9.00 10.89 -6.45
C ALA A 239 7.81 11.86 -6.36
N GLY A 240 7.83 12.74 -5.37
CA GLY A 240 6.75 13.69 -5.14
C GLY A 240 7.25 15.03 -4.64
N PHE A 241 6.43 16.05 -4.84
CA PHE A 241 6.58 17.37 -4.23
C PHE A 241 5.28 17.73 -3.51
N GLY A 242 5.38 18.56 -2.48
CA GLY A 242 4.24 18.92 -1.66
C GLY A 242 4.43 20.23 -0.93
N PHE A 243 3.37 20.70 -0.31
CA PHE A 243 3.34 21.95 0.42
C PHE A 243 2.71 21.76 1.79
N LEU A 244 3.20 22.50 2.78
CA LEU A 244 2.67 22.53 4.14
C LEU A 244 2.22 23.94 4.49
N TRP A 245 0.95 24.08 4.84
CA TRP A 245 0.37 25.32 5.37
C TRP A 245 -0.04 25.15 6.81
N ASN A 246 0.10 26.23 7.58
CA ASN A 246 -0.57 26.35 8.87
C ASN A 246 -1.88 27.12 8.64
N MET A 247 -3.01 26.46 8.91
CA MET A 247 -4.35 27.04 8.72
C MET A 247 -4.89 27.75 9.98
N LYS A 248 -4.02 27.99 10.97
CA LYS A 248 -4.33 28.75 12.19
C LYS A 248 -4.09 30.25 12.00
#